data_AF-A0A1B8GKQ9-F1
#
_entry.id   AF-A0A1B8GKQ9-F1
#
_cell.length_a   1.000
_cell.length_b   1.000
_cell.length_c   1.000
_cell.angle_alpha   90.00
_cell.angle_beta   90.00
_cell.angle_gamma   90.00
#
_symmetry.space_group_name_H-M   'P 1'
#
loop_
_entity.id
_entity.type
_entity.pdbx_description
1 polymer ?
#
loop_
_entity_poly.entity_id
_entity_poly.type
_entity_poly.pdbx_seq_one_letter_code
_entity_poly.pdbx_strand_id
1 'polypeptide(L)'
;MAPLPTAEPVEPVERLPMPSRNPLPLSAGQETQVRDLYFARVRALCAAEIKEFAECAVGRTFTAPFACRAQRLGMNSCMIAHATQAEQDNAREEWFGLRLQRQKDREAKDRRRKEQEKFHREWWGLPEADREGEKGKAVLRNAERVGGFPKSDEGQLSKDRHR
;
A
#
# COMPACT_ATOMS: atom_id res chain seq x y z
N MET A 1 22.92 6.61 7.68
CA MET A 1 21.90 5.59 7.33
C MET A 1 20.68 5.89 8.19
N ALA A 2 19.57 6.34 7.59
CA ALA A 2 18.34 6.57 8.35
C ALA A 2 17.80 5.21 8.84
N PRO A 3 17.40 5.08 10.13
CA PRO A 3 16.81 3.85 10.62
C PRO A 3 15.45 3.62 9.93
N LEU A 4 15.25 2.40 9.42
CA LEU A 4 13.97 1.96 8.88
C LEU A 4 12.89 2.09 9.96
N PRO A 5 11.66 2.52 9.61
CA PRO A 5 10.56 2.55 10.57
C PRO A 5 10.35 1.15 11.14
N THR A 6 10.37 1.05 12.46
CA THR A 6 10.07 -0.18 13.20
C THR A 6 8.65 -0.59 12.85
N ALA A 7 8.50 -1.79 12.26
CA ALA A 7 7.19 -2.36 11.95
C ALA A 7 6.39 -2.50 13.24
N GLU A 8 5.32 -1.70 13.38
CA GLU A 8 4.38 -1.87 14.48
C GLU A 8 3.73 -3.26 14.39
N PRO A 9 3.47 -3.91 15.55
CA PRO A 9 2.85 -5.23 15.56
C PRO A 9 1.49 -5.16 14.87
N VAL A 10 1.36 -5.92 13.78
CA VAL A 10 0.12 -6.05 13.03
C VAL A 10 -0.88 -6.80 13.92
N GLU A 11 -1.84 -6.06 14.48
CA GLU A 11 -2.99 -6.62 15.19
C GLU A 11 -3.57 -7.81 14.41
N PRO A 12 -3.89 -8.94 15.07
CA PRO A 12 -4.36 -10.13 14.39
C PRO A 12 -5.68 -9.82 13.67
N VAL A 13 -5.62 -9.77 12.33
CA VAL A 13 -6.80 -9.53 11.53
C VAL A 13 -7.78 -10.69 11.72
N GLU A 14 -8.98 -10.41 12.23
CA GLU A 14 -10.07 -11.37 12.35
C GLU A 14 -10.42 -11.92 10.95
N ARG A 15 -9.99 -13.16 10.68
CA ARG A 15 -10.26 -13.84 9.41
C ARG A 15 -11.64 -14.45 9.46
N LEU A 16 -12.53 -14.00 8.57
CA LEU A 16 -13.83 -14.62 8.41
C LEU A 16 -13.69 -16.00 7.74
N PRO A 17 -14.51 -17.00 8.12
CA PRO A 17 -14.50 -18.30 7.48
C PRO A 17 -14.94 -18.21 6.02
N MET A 18 -14.45 -19.15 5.20
CA MET A 18 -14.78 -19.23 3.78
C MET A 18 -16.30 -19.44 3.59
N PRO A 19 -16.99 -18.62 2.75
CA PRO A 19 -18.44 -18.70 2.59
C PRO A 19 -18.97 -20.02 1.99
N SER A 20 -18.23 -20.69 1.10
CA SER A 20 -18.65 -21.95 0.47
C SER A 20 -17.47 -22.71 -0.12
N ARG A 21 -17.45 -24.05 0.01
CA ARG A 21 -16.38 -24.93 -0.52
C ARG A 21 -16.30 -24.98 -2.06
N ASN A 22 -17.37 -24.64 -2.77
CA ASN A 22 -17.37 -24.52 -4.23
C ASN A 22 -16.83 -23.12 -4.60
N PRO A 23 -15.86 -22.98 -5.52
CA PRO A 23 -15.31 -21.68 -5.90
C PRO A 23 -16.43 -20.75 -6.39
N LEU A 24 -16.66 -19.67 -5.65
CA LEU A 24 -17.58 -18.62 -6.04
C LEU A 24 -17.03 -17.88 -7.27
N PRO A 25 -17.83 -17.66 -8.32
CA PRO A 25 -17.39 -16.83 -9.44
C PRO A 25 -17.16 -15.40 -8.94
N LEU A 26 -15.94 -14.92 -9.09
CA LEU A 26 -15.54 -13.57 -8.73
C LEU A 26 -15.65 -12.64 -9.93
N SER A 27 -15.86 -11.35 -9.69
CA SER A 27 -15.74 -10.36 -10.76
C SER A 27 -14.27 -10.21 -11.19
N ALA A 28 -14.02 -9.79 -12.43
CA ALA A 28 -12.67 -9.66 -12.97
C ALA A 28 -11.74 -8.84 -12.05
N GLY A 29 -12.24 -7.74 -11.46
CA GLY A 29 -11.47 -6.92 -10.52
C GLY A 29 -11.19 -7.59 -9.18
N GLN A 30 -12.07 -8.50 -8.73
CA GLN A 30 -11.84 -9.30 -7.53
C GLN A 30 -10.80 -10.40 -7.81
N GLU A 31 -10.83 -11.02 -8.99
CA GLU A 31 -9.81 -11.99 -9.39
C GLU A 31 -8.41 -11.37 -9.50
N THR A 32 -8.29 -10.13 -9.97
CA THR A 32 -7.02 -9.40 -9.94
C THR A 32 -6.49 -9.27 -8.52
N GLN A 33 -7.32 -8.88 -7.56
CA GLN A 33 -6.89 -8.76 -6.15
C GLN A 33 -6.44 -10.11 -5.55
N VAL A 34 -7.13 -11.20 -5.90
CA VAL A 34 -6.71 -12.55 -5.49
C VAL A 34 -5.36 -12.90 -6.13
N ARG A 35 -5.16 -12.59 -7.41
CA ARG A 35 -3.88 -12.80 -8.10
C ARG A 35 -2.75 -12.00 -7.46
N ASP A 36 -3.00 -10.77 -7.03
CA ASP A 36 -2.00 -9.95 -6.35
C ASP A 36 -1.58 -10.56 -5.01
N LEU A 37 -2.53 -11.05 -4.21
CA LEU A 37 -2.24 -11.77 -2.96
C LEU A 37 -1.46 -13.07 -3.22
N TYR A 38 -1.87 -13.83 -4.23
CA TYR A 38 -1.16 -15.04 -4.67
C TYR A 38 0.29 -14.73 -5.04
N PHE A 39 0.54 -13.72 -5.89
CA PHE A 39 1.90 -13.36 -6.26
C PHE A 39 2.70 -12.79 -5.09
N ALA A 40 2.08 -12.05 -4.17
CA ALA A 40 2.74 -11.57 -2.96
C ALA A 40 3.21 -12.73 -2.09
N ARG A 41 2.37 -13.76 -1.94
CA ARG A 41 2.67 -14.96 -1.15
C ARG A 41 3.76 -15.83 -1.78
N VAL A 42 3.70 -16.07 -3.09
CA VAL A 42 4.76 -16.78 -3.82
C VAL A 42 6.10 -16.04 -3.69
N ARG A 43 6.09 -14.70 -3.78
CA ARG A 43 7.31 -13.89 -3.55
C ARG A 43 7.81 -13.96 -2.11
N ALA A 44 6.91 -14.06 -1.13
CA ALA A 44 7.30 -14.22 0.27
C ALA A 44 8.02 -15.57 0.50
N LEU A 45 7.54 -16.65 -0.13
CA LEU A 45 8.20 -17.96 -0.08
C LEU A 45 9.58 -17.93 -0.77
N CYS A 46 9.67 -17.27 -1.93
CA CYS A 46 10.91 -17.13 -2.70
C CYS A 46 11.76 -15.92 -2.30
N ALA A 47 11.58 -15.37 -1.09
CA ALA A 47 12.23 -14.12 -0.68
C ALA A 47 13.76 -14.19 -0.72
N ALA A 48 14.35 -15.35 -0.40
CA ALA A 48 15.80 -15.56 -0.45
C ALA A 48 16.34 -15.39 -1.88
N GLU A 49 15.75 -16.11 -2.84
CA GLU A 49 16.16 -16.06 -4.26
C GLU A 49 15.94 -14.67 -4.88
N ILE A 50 14.83 -14.00 -4.51
CA ILE A 50 14.55 -12.63 -4.95
C ILE A 50 15.62 -11.67 -4.40
N LYS A 51 16.06 -11.88 -3.16
CA LYS A 51 17.11 -11.06 -2.54
C LYS A 51 18.45 -11.23 -3.25
N GLU A 52 18.85 -12.46 -3.58
CA GLU A 52 20.08 -12.70 -4.35
C GLU A 52 20.06 -12.05 -5.73
N PHE A 53 18.91 -12.14 -6.42
CA PHE A 53 18.73 -11.43 -7.69
C PHE A 53 18.79 -9.91 -7.51
N ALA A 54 18.14 -9.38 -6.47
CA ALA A 54 18.13 -7.95 -6.17
C ALA A 54 19.54 -7.43 -5.89
N GLU A 55 20.31 -8.12 -5.04
CA GLU A 55 21.71 -7.79 -4.73
C GLU A 55 22.60 -7.75 -5.98
N CYS A 56 22.42 -8.71 -6.89
CA CYS A 56 23.13 -8.69 -8.17
C CYS A 56 22.69 -7.52 -9.08
N ALA A 57 21.39 -7.18 -9.07
CA ALA A 57 20.81 -6.14 -9.91
C ALA A 57 21.07 -4.71 -9.39
N VAL A 58 21.44 -4.54 -8.11
CA VAL A 58 21.82 -3.23 -7.57
C VAL A 58 22.99 -2.65 -8.38
N GLY A 59 22.75 -1.51 -9.03
CA GLY A 59 23.75 -0.81 -9.85
C GLY A 59 23.93 -1.36 -11.28
N ARG A 60 23.14 -2.36 -11.70
CA ARG A 60 23.22 -2.96 -13.05
C ARG A 60 21.90 -2.87 -13.81
N THR A 61 21.35 -1.68 -13.98
CA THR A 61 20.01 -1.50 -14.60
C THR A 61 19.91 -2.04 -16.03
N PHE A 62 20.91 -1.77 -16.87
CA PHE A 62 20.89 -2.18 -18.28
C PHE A 62 21.50 -3.56 -18.53
N THR A 63 22.48 -3.97 -17.71
CA THR A 63 23.21 -5.23 -17.90
C THR A 63 22.70 -6.38 -17.04
N ALA A 64 21.79 -6.14 -16.07
CA ALA A 64 21.22 -7.17 -15.20
C ALA A 64 20.66 -8.40 -15.93
N PRO A 65 19.96 -8.30 -17.08
CA PRO A 65 19.42 -9.48 -17.76
C PRO A 65 20.48 -10.50 -18.20
N PHE A 66 21.71 -10.02 -18.45
CA PHE A 66 22.85 -10.85 -18.87
C PHE A 66 23.76 -11.17 -17.69
N ALA A 67 24.17 -10.15 -16.92
CA ALA A 67 25.09 -10.29 -15.81
C ALA A 67 24.52 -11.09 -14.63
N CYS A 68 23.21 -10.96 -14.38
CA CYS A 68 22.51 -11.64 -13.27
C CYS A 68 21.63 -12.80 -13.77
N ARG A 69 21.98 -13.40 -14.92
CA ARG A 69 21.17 -14.45 -15.55
C ARG A 69 20.99 -15.67 -14.65
N ALA A 70 22.03 -16.08 -13.93
CA ALA A 70 21.98 -17.24 -13.04
C ALA A 70 20.98 -17.03 -11.89
N GLN A 71 21.08 -15.89 -11.20
CA GLN A 71 20.19 -15.52 -10.10
C GLN A 71 18.75 -15.35 -10.59
N ARG A 72 18.56 -14.75 -11.78
CA ARG A 72 17.23 -14.63 -12.40
C ARG A 72 16.59 -16.00 -12.65
N LEU A 73 17.38 -16.98 -13.12
CA LEU A 73 16.88 -18.33 -13.35
C LEU A 73 16.55 -19.05 -12.04
N GLY A 74 17.38 -18.92 -11.01
CA GLY A 74 17.12 -19.44 -9.66
C GLY A 74 15.80 -18.92 -9.09
N MET A 75 15.65 -17.60 -9.08
CA MET A 75 14.42 -16.92 -8.66
C MET A 75 13.18 -17.38 -9.45
N ASN A 76 13.28 -17.47 -10.78
CA ASN A 76 12.17 -17.93 -11.61
C ASN A 76 11.83 -19.40 -11.34
N SER A 77 12.81 -20.26 -11.12
CA SER A 77 12.58 -21.67 -10.82
C SER A 77 11.82 -21.86 -9.49
N CYS A 78 12.18 -21.08 -8.46
CA CYS A 78 11.45 -21.06 -7.20
C CYS A 78 10.00 -20.58 -7.39
N MET A 79 9.80 -19.49 -8.12
CA MET A 79 8.46 -18.95 -8.37
C MET A 79 7.57 -19.97 -9.09
N ILE A 80 8.10 -20.70 -10.08
CA ILE A 80 7.36 -21.73 -10.81
C ILE A 80 7.05 -22.93 -9.90
N ALA A 81 7.97 -23.33 -9.03
CA ALA A 81 7.75 -24.44 -8.09
C ALA A 81 6.63 -24.15 -7.08
N HIS A 82 6.52 -22.91 -6.61
CA HIS A 82 5.44 -22.49 -5.70
C HIS A 82 4.17 -21.99 -6.42
N ALA A 83 4.18 -21.92 -7.75
CA ALA A 83 3.04 -21.51 -8.55
C ALA A 83 1.98 -22.62 -8.67
N THR A 84 1.43 -23.06 -7.53
CA THR A 84 0.49 -24.19 -7.45
C THR A 84 -0.96 -23.71 -7.29
N GLN A 85 -1.90 -24.56 -7.70
CA GLN A 85 -3.34 -24.32 -7.52
C GLN A 85 -3.71 -24.17 -6.03
N ALA A 86 -3.07 -24.94 -5.15
CA ALA A 86 -3.29 -24.86 -3.71
C ALA A 86 -2.93 -23.48 -3.14
N GLU A 87 -1.83 -22.88 -3.61
CA GLU A 87 -1.46 -21.51 -3.23
C GLU A 87 -2.47 -20.48 -3.75
N GLN A 88 -3.06 -20.70 -4.92
CA GLN A 88 -4.13 -19.85 -5.45
C GLN A 88 -5.42 -19.95 -4.60
N ASP A 89 -5.81 -21.14 -4.18
CA ASP A 89 -7.00 -21.34 -3.34
C ASP A 89 -6.78 -20.79 -1.93
N ASN A 90 -5.58 -20.95 -1.37
CA ASN A 90 -5.21 -20.30 -0.12
C ASN A 90 -5.26 -18.76 -0.21
N ALA A 91 -4.82 -18.19 -1.34
CA ALA A 91 -4.91 -16.74 -1.58
C ALA A 91 -6.37 -16.28 -1.73
N ARG A 92 -7.26 -17.12 -2.30
CA ARG A 92 -8.71 -16.85 -2.31
C ARG A 92 -9.28 -16.83 -0.91
N GLU A 93 -8.96 -17.82 -0.08
CA GLU A 93 -9.42 -17.89 1.31
C GLU A 93 -8.97 -16.67 2.11
N GLU A 94 -7.71 -16.27 1.97
CA GLU A 94 -7.19 -15.04 2.58
C GLU A 94 -7.94 -13.82 2.07
N TRP A 95 -8.17 -13.71 0.75
CA TRP A 95 -8.94 -12.61 0.18
C TRP A 95 -10.35 -12.56 0.78
N PHE A 96 -11.04 -13.69 0.93
CA PHE A 96 -12.36 -13.73 1.57
C PHE A 96 -12.29 -13.40 3.07
N GLY A 97 -11.29 -13.91 3.78
CA GLY A 97 -11.10 -13.66 5.22
C GLY A 97 -10.89 -12.17 5.52
N LEU A 98 -10.21 -11.45 4.63
CA LEU A 98 -9.94 -10.01 4.72
C LEU A 98 -11.15 -9.13 4.31
N ARG A 99 -12.31 -9.70 3.99
CA ARG A 99 -13.49 -8.93 3.54
C ARG A 99 -13.93 -7.87 4.55
N LEU A 100 -13.95 -8.20 5.83
CA LEU A 100 -14.34 -7.26 6.90
C LEU A 100 -13.32 -6.12 7.05
N GLN A 101 -12.03 -6.43 6.94
CA GLN A 101 -10.97 -5.42 6.96
C GLN A 101 -11.12 -4.44 5.79
N ARG A 102 -11.34 -4.95 4.57
CA ARG A 102 -11.61 -4.09 3.41
C ARG A 102 -12.85 -3.22 3.57
N GLN A 103 -13.86 -3.68 4.31
CA GLN A 103 -15.03 -2.85 4.63
C GLN A 103 -14.64 -1.73 5.60
N LYS A 104 -13.96 -2.05 6.71
CA LYS A 104 -13.47 -1.06 7.68
C LYS A 104 -12.57 -0.01 7.02
N ASP A 105 -11.70 -0.44 6.10
CA ASP A 105 -10.80 0.47 5.35
C ASP A 105 -11.58 1.42 4.43
N ARG A 106 -12.65 0.94 3.78
CA ARG A 106 -13.54 1.78 2.97
C ARG A 106 -14.27 2.81 3.83
N GLU A 107 -14.83 2.39 4.96
CA GLU A 107 -15.50 3.28 5.91
C GLU A 107 -14.55 4.33 6.49
N ALA A 108 -13.31 3.96 6.79
CA ALA A 108 -12.27 4.89 7.23
C ALA A 108 -11.88 5.89 6.13
N LYS A 109 -11.71 5.44 4.88
CA LYS A 109 -11.44 6.32 3.73
C LYS A 109 -12.62 7.25 3.43
N ASP A 110 -13.85 6.76 3.52
CA ASP A 110 -15.06 7.57 3.33
C ASP A 110 -15.20 8.63 4.42
N ARG A 111 -14.89 8.29 5.68
CA ARG A 111 -14.84 9.26 6.78
C ARG A 111 -13.81 10.35 6.51
N ARG A 112 -12.58 9.97 6.13
CA ARG A 112 -11.52 10.92 5.75
C ARG A 112 -11.93 11.78 4.56
N ARG A 113 -12.59 11.21 3.54
CA ARG A 113 -13.09 11.96 2.39
C ARG A 113 -14.13 12.99 2.82
N LYS A 114 -15.10 12.62 3.66
CA LYS A 114 -16.10 13.56 4.20
C LYS A 114 -15.47 14.69 5.02
N GLU A 115 -14.45 14.39 5.82
CA GLU A 115 -13.70 15.39 6.57
C GLU A 115 -12.94 16.33 5.62
N GLN A 116 -12.31 15.79 4.58
CA GLN A 116 -11.66 16.58 3.52
C GLN A 116 -12.64 17.43 2.71
N GLU A 117 -13.83 16.90 2.37
CA GLU A 117 -14.90 17.63 1.67
C GLU A 117 -15.44 18.78 2.53
N LYS A 118 -15.65 18.57 3.84
CA LYS A 118 -16.02 19.62 4.79
C LYS A 118 -14.95 20.71 4.84
N PHE A 119 -13.69 20.31 5.00
CA PHE A 119 -12.56 21.23 4.97
C PHE A 119 -12.50 22.01 3.65
N HIS A 120 -12.61 21.33 2.50
CA HIS A 120 -12.58 21.95 1.19
C HIS A 120 -13.73 22.96 1.03
N ARG A 121 -14.94 22.63 1.50
CA ARG A 121 -16.10 23.53 1.49
C ARG A 121 -15.90 24.75 2.38
N GLU A 122 -15.37 24.57 3.59
CA GLU A 122 -15.09 25.66 4.53
C GLU A 122 -13.98 26.58 4.00
N TRP A 123 -12.93 26.01 3.41
CA TRP A 123 -11.79 26.74 2.85
C TRP A 123 -12.12 27.54 1.59
N TRP A 124 -12.85 26.94 0.65
CA TRP A 124 -13.24 27.60 -0.60
C TRP A 124 -14.47 28.50 -0.48
N GLY A 125 -15.25 28.38 0.61
CA GLY A 125 -16.42 29.21 0.88
C GLY A 125 -16.13 30.57 1.53
N LEU A 126 -14.89 30.83 1.96
CA LEU A 126 -14.46 32.11 2.54
C LEU A 126 -14.19 33.14 1.43
N PRO A 127 -14.62 34.41 1.58
CA PRO A 127 -14.19 35.51 0.71
C PRO A 127 -12.66 35.60 0.65
N GLU A 128 -12.09 35.99 -0.49
CA GLU A 128 -10.63 36.02 -0.69
C GLU A 128 -9.87 36.82 0.40
N ALA A 129 -10.44 37.95 0.86
CA ALA A 129 -9.88 38.74 1.96
C ALA A 129 -9.84 38.01 3.32
N ASP A 130 -10.79 37.11 3.57
CA ASP A 130 -10.87 36.31 4.81
C ASP A 130 -10.01 35.03 4.73
N ARG A 131 -9.67 34.55 3.52
CA ARG A 131 -8.77 33.40 3.30
C ARG A 131 -7.31 33.73 3.67
N GLU A 132 -6.88 34.97 3.45
CA GLU A 132 -5.55 35.45 3.84
C GLU A 132 -5.50 35.97 5.29
N GLY A 133 -6.67 36.24 5.87
CA GLY A 133 -6.84 36.70 7.25
C GLY A 133 -6.71 35.61 8.32
N GLU A 134 -6.96 35.98 9.58
CA GLU A 134 -6.87 35.07 10.73
C GLU A 134 -7.83 33.88 10.63
N LYS A 135 -8.99 34.07 9.97
CA LYS A 135 -9.99 33.02 9.76
C LYS A 135 -9.45 31.92 8.83
N GLY A 136 -8.80 32.28 7.73
CA GLY A 136 -8.09 31.31 6.89
C GLY A 136 -6.94 30.63 7.64
N LYS A 137 -6.10 31.37 8.35
CA LYS A 137 -5.03 30.77 9.16
C LYS A 137 -5.54 29.79 10.22
N ALA A 138 -6.70 30.05 10.82
CA ALA A 138 -7.36 29.15 11.76
C ALA A 138 -7.90 27.87 11.10
N VAL A 139 -8.50 27.98 9.91
CA VAL A 139 -8.98 26.81 9.15
C VAL A 139 -7.81 25.94 8.67
N LEU A 140 -6.69 26.53 8.23
CA LEU A 140 -5.45 25.79 7.91
C LEU A 140 -4.86 25.08 9.13
N ARG A 141 -4.82 25.74 10.29
CA ARG A 141 -4.33 25.13 11.53
C ARG A 141 -5.19 23.93 11.96
N ASN A 142 -6.49 23.95 11.67
CA ASN A 142 -7.37 22.80 11.85
C ASN A 142 -7.16 21.71 10.77
N ALA A 143 -6.71 22.08 9.57
CA ALA A 143 -6.41 21.17 8.46
C ALA A 143 -5.19 20.26 8.73
N GLU A 144 -4.14 20.79 9.37
CA GLU A 144 -2.96 20.01 9.79
C GLU A 144 -3.36 18.77 10.62
N ARG A 145 -4.49 18.85 11.34
CA ARG A 145 -5.04 17.78 12.16
C ARG A 145 -5.84 16.73 11.38
N VAL A 146 -6.41 17.09 10.22
CA VAL A 146 -7.28 16.21 9.40
C VAL A 146 -6.50 15.47 8.32
N GLY A 147 -5.44 16.09 7.77
CA GLY A 147 -4.65 15.55 6.66
C GLY A 147 -3.41 14.72 7.04
N GLY A 148 -2.97 14.75 8.30
CA GLY A 148 -1.76 14.03 8.72
C GLY A 148 -0.45 14.57 8.13
N PHE A 149 -0.44 15.80 7.62
CA PHE A 149 0.82 16.47 7.29
C PHE A 149 1.50 16.89 8.60
N PRO A 150 2.76 16.48 8.86
CA PRO A 150 3.49 16.95 10.02
C PRO A 150 3.59 18.47 9.94
N LYS A 151 3.41 19.13 11.09
CA LYS A 151 3.61 20.57 11.24
C LYS A 151 4.99 20.89 10.67
N SER A 152 5.07 21.72 9.63
CA SER A 152 6.37 22.21 9.18
C SER A 152 6.90 23.06 10.32
N ASP A 153 7.95 22.60 11.00
CA ASP A 153 8.68 23.44 11.94
C ASP A 153 9.12 24.69 11.18
N GLU A 154 8.75 25.87 11.71
CA GLU A 154 9.12 27.16 11.14
C GLU A 154 10.65 27.27 11.11
N GLY A 155 11.26 26.98 9.95
CA GLY A 155 12.70 27.07 9.76
C GLY A 155 13.32 26.09 8.76
N GLN A 156 12.64 25.01 8.35
CA GLN A 156 13.17 24.12 7.31
C GLN A 156 12.58 24.46 5.94
N LEU A 157 13.32 25.27 5.18
CA LEU A 157 13.12 25.40 3.74
C LEU A 157 13.05 24.00 3.12
N SER A 158 11.87 23.68 2.57
CA SER A 158 11.62 22.50 1.75
C SER A 158 12.72 22.36 0.70
N LYS A 159 13.66 21.45 0.95
CA LYS A 159 14.81 21.19 0.09
C LYS A 159 14.56 19.98 -0.79
N ASP A 160 13.33 19.78 -1.25
CA ASP A 160 12.99 18.72 -2.21
C ASP A 160 11.89 19.21 -3.14
N ARG A 161 12.26 20.17 -4.01
CA ARG A 161 11.43 20.50 -5.17
C ARG A 161 12.17 20.50 -6.50
N HIS A 162 13.37 19.95 -6.57
CA HIS A 162 14.10 19.72 -7.81
C HIS A 162 14.71 18.32 -7.82
N ARG A 163 13.92 17.32 -8.25
CA ARG A 163 14.40 16.24 -9.09
C ARG A 163 13.26 15.57 -9.84
#